data_AF-A0A919LCU5-F1
#
_entry.id   AF-A0A919LCU5-F1
#
_cell.length_a   1.000
_cell.length_b   1.000
_cell.length_c   1.000
_cell.angle_alpha   90.00
_cell.angle_beta   90.00
_cell.angle_gamma   90.00
#
_symmetry.space_group_name_H-M   'P 1'
#
loop_
_entity.id
_entity.type
_entity.pdbx_description
1 polymer ?
#
loop_
_entity_poly.entity_id
_entity_poly.type
_entity_poly.pdbx_seq_one_letter_code
_entity_poly.pdbx_strand_id
1 'polypeptide(L)' 'MSAPPAGSAHVVWCVRSQGPDDAIPLDLVTKAPRPLPTDGDLALSNSFGFGGHNAVLALRRTVQVR' A
#
# COMPACT_ATOMS: atom_id res chain seq x y z
N MET A 1 5.82 4.26 21.01
CA MET A 1 4.87 3.84 19.96
C MET A 1 4.78 2.32 19.98
N SER A 2 3.57 1.76 20.16
CA SER A 2 3.34 0.32 20.07
C SER A 2 3.36 -0.11 18.61
N ALA A 3 4.08 -1.18 18.27
CA ALA A 3 3.99 -1.81 16.96
C ALA A 3 2.55 -2.31 16.71
N PRO A 4 2.10 -2.40 15.44
CA PRO A 4 0.81 -3.02 15.13
C PRO A 4 0.79 -4.49 15.59
N PRO A 5 -0.39 -5.00 16.01
CA PRO A 5 -0.52 -6.39 16.45
C PRO A 5 -0.13 -7.35 15.33
N ALA A 6 0.65 -8.39 15.67
CA ALA A 6 1.08 -9.42 14.74
C ALA A 6 -0.12 -10.05 14.02
N GLY A 7 -0.06 -10.09 12.69
CA GLY A 7 -1.12 -10.66 11.84
C GLY A 7 -2.15 -9.66 11.30
N SER A 8 -2.09 -8.38 11.69
CA SER A 8 -2.90 -7.34 11.05
C SER A 8 -2.22 -6.83 9.77
N ALA A 9 -2.96 -6.75 8.67
CA ALA A 9 -2.45 -6.23 7.41
C ALA A 9 -2.59 -4.69 7.39
N HIS A 10 -1.53 -3.97 7.06
CA HIS A 10 -1.50 -2.50 7.05
C HIS A 10 -0.95 -1.97 5.72
N VAL A 11 -1.41 -0.79 5.33
CA VAL A 11 -0.76 0.01 4.29
C VAL A 11 0.38 0.80 4.93
N VAL A 12 1.59 0.65 4.38
CA VAL A 12 2.80 1.27 4.92
C VAL A 12 2.85 2.77 4.60
N TRP A 13 3.49 3.53 5.48
CA TRP A 13 3.62 4.97 5.36
C TRP A 13 4.59 5.38 4.23
N CYS A 14 4.13 6.27 3.34
CA CYS A 14 4.97 6.96 2.37
C CYS A 14 5.69 8.13 3.06
N VAL A 15 6.97 7.92 3.38
CA VAL A 15 7.83 8.98 3.96
C VAL A 15 8.22 9.95 2.84
N ARG A 16 7.93 11.24 3.04
CA ARG A 16 8.28 12.30 2.09
C ARG A 16 8.74 13.56 2.82
N SER A 17 9.52 14.40 2.14
CA SER A 17 9.98 15.70 2.64
C SER A 17 8.98 16.84 2.40
N GLN A 18 7.96 16.62 1.55
CA GLN A 18 6.95 17.60 1.17
C GLN A 18 5.54 16.99 1.19
N GLY A 19 4.52 17.84 1.25
CA GLY A 19 3.10 17.45 1.25
C GLY A 19 2.64 16.78 -0.06
N PRO A 20 1.42 16.21 -0.09
CA PRO A 20 0.81 15.72 -1.32
C PRO A 20 0.59 16.84 -2.34
N ASP A 21 0.67 16.47 -3.61
CA ASP A 21 0.34 17.34 -4.73
C ASP A 21 -1.17 17.30 -4.97
N ASP A 22 -1.82 18.45 -4.92
CA ASP A 22 -3.27 18.58 -5.12
C ASP A 22 -3.72 18.16 -6.53
N ALA A 23 -2.81 18.16 -7.51
CA ALA A 23 -3.09 17.67 -8.86
C ALA A 23 -3.20 16.12 -8.92
N ILE A 24 -2.77 15.40 -7.88
CA ILE A 24 -2.77 13.94 -7.80
C ILE A 24 -3.70 13.50 -6.66
N PRO A 25 -5.00 13.28 -6.93
CA PRO A 25 -6.00 12.96 -5.90
C PRO A 25 -5.93 11.48 -5.47
N LEU A 26 -4.77 11.05 -4.98
CA LEU A 26 -4.54 9.71 -4.46
C LEU A 26 -4.55 9.70 -2.93
N ASP A 27 -5.22 8.70 -2.34
CA ASP A 27 -5.21 8.46 -0.89
C ASP A 27 -3.84 7.92 -0.44
N LEU A 28 -2.94 8.86 -0.15
CA LEU A 28 -1.59 8.56 0.32
C LEU A 28 -1.57 8.44 1.83
N VAL A 29 -1.02 7.32 2.32
CA VAL A 29 -0.70 7.15 3.73
C VAL A 29 0.50 8.04 4.03
N THR A 30 0.32 9.11 4.81
CA THR A 30 1.34 10.17 5.05
C THR A 30 1.65 10.45 6.53
N LYS A 31 0.97 9.82 7.49
CA LYS A 31 1.19 10.07 8.94
C LYS A 31 1.70 8.84 9.68
N ALA A 32 0.96 7.73 9.57
CA ALA A 32 1.28 6.47 10.21
C ALA A 32 0.70 5.32 9.37
N PRO A 33 1.24 4.09 9.47
CA PRO A 33 0.60 2.92 8.91
C PRO A 33 -0.86 2.83 9.34
N ARG A 34 -1.75 2.41 8.44
CA ARG A 34 -3.17 2.23 8.72
C ARG A 34 -3.62 0.81 8.37
N PRO A 35 -4.60 0.24 9.11
CA PRO A 35 -5.16 -1.06 8.79
C PRO A 35 -5.69 -1.10 7.36
N LEU A 36 -5.50 -2.24 6.69
CA LEU A 36 -6.19 -2.53 5.44
C LEU A 36 -7.69 -2.73 5.71
N PRO A 37 -8.58 -2.26 4.82
CA PRO A 37 -10.01 -2.57 4.93
C PRO A 37 -10.26 -4.08 5.01
N THR A 38 -11.31 -4.48 5.71
CA THR A 38 -11.79 -5.88 5.70
C THR A 38 -12.16 -6.32 4.29
N ASP A 39 -12.65 -5.37 3.51
CA ASP A 39 -13.14 -5.54 2.15
C ASP A 39 -12.03 -5.04 1.21
N GLY A 40 -10.90 -5.75 1.18
CA GLY A 40 -9.67 -5.20 0.63
C GLY A 40 -8.53 -6.19 0.58
N ASP A 41 -8.76 -7.33 -0.08
CA ASP A 41 -7.76 -8.40 -0.18
C ASP A 41 -6.84 -8.27 -1.39
N LEU A 42 -6.97 -7.24 -2.22
CA LEU A 42 -6.13 -7.01 -3.41
C LEU A 42 -5.11 -5.88 -3.17
N ALA A 43 -3.85 -6.14 -3.49
CA ALA A 43 -2.79 -5.14 -3.54
C ALA A 43 -2.15 -5.12 -4.93
N LEU A 44 -1.84 -3.91 -5.43
CA LEU A 44 -1.10 -3.70 -6.66
C LEU A 44 0.30 -3.16 -6.33
N SER A 45 1.33 -3.80 -6.88
CA SER A 45 2.70 -3.30 -6.83
C SER A 45 3.13 -2.92 -8.24
N ASN A 46 3.28 -1.62 -8.47
CA ASN A 46 3.62 -1.06 -9.76
C ASN A 46 5.11 -0.72 -9.81
N SER A 47 5.78 -1.05 -10.91
CA SER A 47 7.18 -0.72 -11.17
C SER A 47 7.35 -0.17 -12.58
N PHE A 48 8.11 0.91 -12.70
CA PHE A 48 8.35 1.61 -13.96
C PHE A 48 9.86 1.83 -14.13
N GLY A 49 10.40 1.42 -15.27
CA GLY A 49 11.82 1.49 -15.59
C GLY A 49 12.10 2.30 -16.85
N PHE A 50 13.33 2.81 -16.96
CA PHE A 50 13.78 3.50 -18.16
C PHE A 50 13.65 2.62 -19.42
N GLY A 51 13.45 3.28 -20.56
CA GLY A 51 13.12 2.60 -21.82
C GLY A 51 11.63 2.23 -21.95
N GLY A 52 10.78 2.70 -21.04
CA GLY A 52 9.33 2.50 -21.12
C GLY A 52 8.85 1.14 -20.59
N HIS A 53 9.64 0.49 -19.74
CA HIS A 53 9.26 -0.78 -19.13
C HIS A 53 8.27 -0.55 -17.99
N ASN A 54 7.12 -1.22 -18.05
CA ASN A 54 6.10 -1.15 -17.01
C ASN A 54 5.74 -2.57 -16.58
N ALA A 55 5.77 -2.84 -15.28
CA ALA A 55 5.39 -4.12 -14.71
C ALA A 55 4.45 -3.91 -13.51
N VAL A 56 3.44 -4.76 -13.41
CA VAL A 56 2.45 -4.73 -12.33
C VAL A 56 2.30 -6.13 -11.75
N LEU A 57 2.40 -6.24 -10.43
CA LEU A 57 2.03 -7.45 -9.70
C LEU A 57 0.70 -7.23 -8.98
N ALA A 58 -0.27 -8.10 -9.22
CA ALA A 58 -1.52 -8.14 -8.49
C ALA A 58 -1.48 -9.28 -7.45
N LEU A 59 -1.54 -8.91 -6.18
CA LEU A 59 -1.48 -9.83 -5.05
C LEU A 59 -2.84 -9.90 -4.39
N ARG A 60 -3.33 -11.13 -4.15
CA ARG A 60 -4.50 -11.34 -3.29
C ARG A 60 -4.13 -12.11 -2.04
N ARG A 61 -4.76 -11.78 -0.92
CA ARG A 61 -4.70 -12.63 0.27
C ARG A 61 -5.41 -13.95 -0.02
N THR A 62 -4.78 -15.06 0.30
CA THR A 62 -5.43 -16.37 0.31
C THR A 62 -5.95 -16.62 1.73
N VAL A 63 -7.25 -16.87 1.85
CA VAL A 63 -7.79 -17.51 3.05
C VAL A 63 -7.45 -18.98 2.94
N GLN A 64 -6.50 -19.43 3.76
CA GLN A 64 -6.20 -20.85 3.88
C GLN A 64 -7.38 -21.49 4.62
N VAL A 65 -8.30 -22.10 3.86
CA VAL A 65 -9.30 -23.00 4.43
C VAL A 65 -8.54 -24.22 4.93
N ARG A 66 -8.57 -24.44 6.25
CA ARG A 66 -8.08 -25.69 6.84
C ARG A 66 -9.10 -26.79 6.63
#